data_AF-A0A4Y2FM66-F1
#
_entry.id   AF-A0A4Y2FM66-F1
#
_cell.length_a   1.000
_cell.length_b   1.000
_cell.length_c   1.000
_cell.angle_alpha   90.00
_cell.angle_beta   90.00
_cell.angle_gamma   90.00
#
_symmetry.space_group_name_H-M   'P 1'
#
loop_
_entity.id
_entity.type
_entity.pdbx_description
1 polymer ?
#
loop_
_entity_poly.entity_id
_entity_poly.type
_entity_poly.pdbx_seq_one_letter_code
_entity_poly.pdbx_strand_id
1 'polypeptide(L)'
;MFLSVKSCKKEDLILVAQEIGENVPPTAKICDLKGIILNSDEYKSDPDFVKGILENAVTDRKLQEEFELEKIKLNKEQEFELE
;
A
#
# COMPACT_ATOMS: atom_id res chain seq x y z
N MET A 1 -6.46 -14.95 -0.10
CA MET A 1 -5.08 -15.10 -0.63
C MET A 1 -4.42 -13.72 -0.66
N PHE A 2 -3.11 -13.62 -0.45
CA PHE A 2 -2.36 -12.37 -0.53
C PHE A 2 -2.63 -11.54 -1.80
N LEU A 3 -2.83 -12.23 -2.92
CA LEU A 3 -3.16 -11.61 -4.22
C LEU A 3 -4.59 -11.07 -4.32
N SER A 4 -5.43 -11.28 -3.30
CA SER A 4 -6.84 -10.85 -3.28
C SER A 4 -7.02 -9.39 -2.85
N VAL A 5 -5.96 -8.70 -2.40
CA VAL A 5 -6.04 -7.28 -2.05
C VAL A 5 -6.33 -6.47 -3.31
N LYS A 6 -7.59 -6.04 -3.43
CA LYS A 6 -8.08 -5.23 -4.57
C LYS A 6 -7.44 -3.85 -4.49
N SER A 7 -6.86 -3.38 -5.60
CA SER A 7 -6.19 -2.07 -5.74
C SER A 7 -4.73 -1.98 -5.25
N CYS A 8 -4.03 -3.11 -5.09
CA CYS A 8 -2.57 -3.08 -4.86
C CYS A 8 -1.83 -2.56 -6.10
N LYS A 9 -0.98 -1.56 -5.90
CA LYS A 9 -0.08 -0.98 -6.90
C LYS A 9 1.31 -1.61 -6.79
N LYS A 10 2.16 -1.36 -7.80
CA LYS A 10 3.57 -1.77 -7.78
C LYS A 10 4.27 -1.25 -6.52
N GLU A 11 4.04 0.01 -6.16
CA GLU A 11 4.63 0.67 -4.99
C GLU A 11 4.24 -0.02 -3.68
N ASP A 12 2.96 -0.38 -3.51
CA ASP A 12 2.48 -1.10 -2.33
C ASP A 12 3.23 -2.45 -2.17
N LEU A 13 3.48 -3.17 -3.27
CA LEU A 13 4.24 -4.43 -3.24
C LEU A 13 5.74 -4.22 -2.96
N ILE A 14 6.34 -3.13 -3.44
CA ILE A 14 7.73 -2.79 -3.12
C ILE A 14 7.85 -2.55 -1.61
N LEU A 15 6.92 -1.78 -1.05
CA LEU A 15 6.87 -1.47 0.38
C LEU A 15 6.76 -2.73 1.22
N VAL A 16 5.85 -3.65 0.86
CA VAL A 16 5.69 -4.94 1.55
C VAL A 16 6.98 -5.75 1.51
N ALA A 17 7.61 -5.87 0.34
CA ALA A 17 8.86 -6.61 0.20
C ALA A 17 9.98 -5.97 1.05
N GLN A 18 10.08 -4.64 1.11
CA GLN A 18 11.05 -3.96 1.96
C GLN A 18 10.78 -4.15 3.45
N GLU A 19 9.51 -4.11 3.88
CA GLU A 19 9.08 -4.33 5.27
C GLU A 19 9.41 -5.74 5.76
N ILE A 20 9.27 -6.76 4.91
CA ILE A 20 9.66 -8.15 5.22
C ILE A 20 11.16 -8.41 5.01
N GLY A 21 11.96 -7.37 4.75
CA GLY A 21 13.42 -7.48 4.59
C GLY A 21 13.88 -8.05 3.24
N GLU A 22 13.00 -8.21 2.27
CA GLU A 22 13.32 -8.67 0.92
C GLU A 22 13.86 -7.53 0.06
N ASN A 23 14.87 -7.83 -0.76
CA ASN A 23 15.47 -6.85 -1.65
C ASN A 23 14.71 -6.79 -2.99
N VAL A 24 14.25 -5.60 -3.34
CA VAL A 24 13.47 -5.37 -4.55
C VAL A 24 14.32 -4.73 -5.65
N PRO A 25 14.47 -5.39 -6.81
CA PRO A 25 15.12 -4.77 -7.95
C PRO A 25 14.31 -3.55 -8.46
N PRO A 26 14.95 -2.42 -8.80
CA PRO A 26 14.25 -1.26 -9.35
C PRO A 26 13.55 -1.57 -10.69
N THR A 27 14.09 -2.52 -11.44
CA THR A 27 13.54 -3.02 -12.71
C THR A 27 12.47 -4.10 -12.54
N ALA A 28 12.16 -4.52 -11.30
CA ALA A 28 11.20 -5.59 -11.04
C ALA A 28 9.80 -5.22 -11.52
N LYS A 29 9.11 -6.16 -12.15
CA LYS A 29 7.70 -6.04 -12.52
C LYS A 29 6.82 -6.52 -11.37
N ILE A 30 5.52 -6.20 -11.43
CA ILE A 30 4.54 -6.65 -10.42
C ILE A 30 4.56 -8.17 -10.24
N CYS A 31 4.74 -8.94 -11.32
CA CYS A 31 4.85 -10.40 -11.22
C CYS A 31 6.10 -10.83 -10.45
N ASP A 32 7.24 -10.16 -10.67
CA ASP A 32 8.49 -10.46 -9.98
C ASP A 32 8.36 -10.13 -8.48
N LEU A 33 7.77 -8.98 -8.14
CA LEU A 33 7.50 -8.58 -6.75
C LEU A 33 6.62 -9.59 -6.02
N LYS A 34 5.54 -10.03 -6.68
CA LYS A 34 4.67 -11.09 -6.15
C LYS A 34 5.48 -12.37 -5.95
N GLY A 35 6.34 -12.73 -6.90
CA GLY A 35 7.22 -13.88 -6.77
C GLY A 35 8.16 -13.77 -5.57
N ILE A 36 8.81 -12.63 -5.38
CA ILE A 36 9.73 -12.38 -4.26
C ILE A 36 8.98 -12.53 -2.94
N ILE A 37 7.85 -11.83 -2.76
CA ILE A 37 7.07 -11.88 -1.53
C ILE A 37 6.56 -13.30 -1.27
N LEU A 38 5.99 -13.98 -2.26
CA LEU A 38 5.47 -15.34 -2.10
C LEU A 38 6.56 -16.38 -1.79
N ASN A 39 7.82 -16.11 -2.17
CA ASN A 39 8.96 -16.99 -1.89
C ASN A 39 9.75 -16.60 -0.62
N SER A 40 9.47 -15.44 -0.03
CA SER A 40 10.10 -14.99 1.21
C SER A 40 9.83 -15.94 2.37
N ASP A 41 10.77 -16.00 3.32
CA ASP A 41 10.61 -16.80 4.53
C ASP A 41 9.49 -16.24 5.42
N GLU A 42 9.35 -14.91 5.50
CA GLU A 42 8.25 -14.24 6.20
C GLU A 42 6.88 -14.67 5.68
N TYR A 43 6.67 -14.72 4.36
CA TYR A 43 5.39 -15.15 3.79
C TYR A 43 5.10 -16.63 4.02
N LYS A 44 6.14 -17.48 4.02
CA LYS A 44 5.99 -18.91 4.32
C LYS A 44 5.72 -19.17 5.80
N SER A 45 6.31 -18.34 6.66
CA SER A 45 6.15 -18.42 8.11
C SER A 45 4.80 -17.87 8.56
N ASP A 46 4.47 -16.65 8.13
CA ASP A 46 3.22 -15.97 8.47
C ASP A 46 2.64 -15.19 7.25
N PRO A 47 1.85 -15.88 6.41
CA PRO A 47 1.23 -15.24 5.25
C PRO A 47 0.18 -14.19 5.62
N ASP A 48 -0.42 -14.29 6.82
CA ASP A 48 -1.42 -13.33 7.29
C ASP A 48 -0.76 -12.02 7.75
N PHE A 49 0.41 -12.08 8.37
CA PHE A 49 1.23 -10.91 8.67
C PHE A 49 1.57 -10.12 7.39
N VAL A 50 2.11 -10.80 6.37
CA VAL A 50 2.47 -10.15 5.08
C VAL A 50 1.23 -9.58 4.37
N LYS A 51 0.09 -10.27 4.46
CA LYS A 51 -1.19 -9.74 3.98
C LYS A 51 -1.61 -8.48 4.75
N GLY A 52 -1.42 -8.45 6.06
CA GLY A 52 -1.68 -7.29 6.91
C GLY A 52 -0.85 -6.07 6.51
N ILE A 53 0.45 -6.25 6.20
CA ILE A 53 1.31 -5.16 5.70
C ILE A 53 0.75 -4.59 4.39
N LEU A 54 0.39 -5.46 3.43
CA LEU A 54 -0.17 -5.03 2.15
C LEU A 54 -1.51 -4.30 2.32
N GLU A 55 -2.38 -4.81 3.20
CA GLU A 55 -3.66 -4.17 3.51
C GLU A 55 -3.45 -2.81 4.18
N ASN A 56 -2.48 -2.70 5.09
CA ASN A 56 -2.15 -1.43 5.73
C ASN A 56 -1.60 -0.43 4.72
N ALA A 57 -0.64 -0.81 3.88
CA ALA A 57 -0.08 0.06 2.84
C ALA A 57 -1.16 0.60 1.88
N VAL A 58 -2.10 -0.24 1.45
CA VAL A 58 -3.22 0.18 0.60
C VAL A 58 -4.20 1.09 1.35
N THR A 59 -4.43 0.81 2.63
CA THR A 59 -5.36 1.58 3.48
C THR A 59 -4.79 2.95 3.83
N ASP A 60 -3.53 3.04 4.24
CA ASP A 60 -2.82 4.29 4.54
C ASP A 60 -2.87 5.24 3.34
N ARG A 61 -2.63 4.73 2.14
CA ARG A 61 -2.70 5.53 0.90
C ARG A 61 -4.11 6.09 0.65
N LYS A 62 -5.15 5.28 0.87
CA LYS A 62 -6.55 5.74 0.72
C LYS A 62 -6.95 6.72 1.80
N LEU A 63 -6.50 6.51 3.03
CA LEU A 63 -6.80 7.37 4.16
C LEU A 63 -6.16 8.75 3.98
N GLN A 64 -4.91 8.80 3.48
CA GLN A 64 -4.27 10.06 3.11
C GLN A 64 -5.04 10.80 2.00
N GLU A 65 -5.47 10.11 0.95
CA GLU A 65 -6.28 10.71 -0.12
C GLU A 65 -7.61 11.27 0.42
N GLU A 66 -8.29 10.55 1.32
CA GLU A 66 -9.54 11.00 1.96
C GLU A 66 -9.31 12.23 2.85
N PHE A 67 -8.25 12.22 3.66
CA PHE A 67 -7.90 13.33 4.54
C PHE A 67 -7.53 14.60 3.77
N GLU A 68 -6.82 14.48 2.64
CA GLU A 68 -6.53 15.61 1.76
C GLU A 68 -7.79 16.17 1.11
N LEU A 69 -8.69 15.31 0.62
CA LEU A 69 -9.96 15.75 0.04
C LEU A 69 -10.84 16.48 1.07
N GLU A 70 -10.88 15.99 2.30
CA GLU A 70 -11.64 16.61 3.39
C GLU A 70 -11.04 17.97 3.79
N LYS A 71 -9.71 18.08 3.85
CA LYS A 71 -9.02 19.37 4.01
C LYS A 71 -9.35 20.37 2.90
N ILE A 72 -9.37 19.92 1.64
CA ILE A 72 -9.68 20.78 0.49
C ILE A 72 -11.14 21.27 0.56
N LYS A 73 -12.08 20.39 0.92
CA LYS A 73 -13.49 20.79 1.12
C LYS A 73 -13.64 21.80 2.25
N LEU A 74 -13.01 21.53 3.40
CA LEU A 74 -13.05 22.42 4.56
C LEU A 74 -12.43 23.79 4.26
N ASN A 75 -11.37 23.85 3.44
CA ASN A 75 -10.79 25.12 3.00
C ASN A 75 -11.72 25.86 2.03
N LYS A 76 -12.37 25.14 1.09
CA LYS A 76 -13.34 25.74 0.17
C LYS A 76 -14.59 26.27 0.87
N GLU A 77 -15.09 25.58 1.88
CA GLU A 77 -16.25 26.03 2.66
C GLU A 77 -15.90 27.28 3.49
N GLN A 78 -14.73 27.32 4.12
CA GLN A 78 -14.25 28.52 4.83
C GLN A 78 -13.99 29.71 3.91
N GLU A 79 -13.52 29.47 2.68
CA GLU A 79 -13.31 30.52 1.67
C GLU A 79 -14.63 31.09 1.15
N PHE A 80 -15.71 30.29 1.13
CA PHE A 80 -17.06 30.71 0.70
C PHE A 80 -17.86 31.43 1.80
N GLU A 81 -17.55 31.21 3.09
CA GLU A 81 -18.18 31.94 4.21
C GLU A 81 -17.58 33.33 4.46
N LEU A 82 -16.43 33.63 3.85
CA LEU A 82 -15.72 34.91 3.98
C LEU A 82 -15.99 35.90 2.82
N GLU A 83 -16.77 35.51 1.80
CA GLU A 83 -17.34 36.37 0.74
C GLU A 83 -18.77 36.85 1.06
#